data_AF-A0AAE4HQH4-F1
#
_entry.id   AF-A0AAE4HQH4-F1
#
_cell.length_a   1.000
_cell.length_b   1.000
_cell.length_c   1.000
_cell.angle_alpha   90.00
_cell.angle_beta   90.00
_cell.angle_gamma   90.00
#
_symmetry.space_group_name_H-M   'P 1'
#
loop_
_entity.id
_entity.type
_entity.pdbx_description
1 polymer ?
#
loop_
_entity_poly.entity_id
_entity_poly.type
_entity_poly.pdbx_seq_one_letter_code
_entity_poly.pdbx_strand_id
1 'polypeptide(L)' 'MNIGTTKKVEAKEIGADVQKDGTVTVKGLDGKMKVLPKTGETANIALSVLGSLMVLGSGIIFKKRI' A
#
# COMPACT_ATOMS: atom_id res chain seq x y z
N MET A 1 -5.30 -27.22 0.77
CA MET A 1 -4.53 -25.96 0.78
C MET A 1 -5.52 -24.82 0.56
N ASN A 2 -5.93 -24.11 1.61
CA ASN A 2 -6.92 -23.04 1.49
C ASN A 2 -6.17 -21.74 1.14
N ILE A 3 -6.17 -21.37 -0.13
CA ILE A 3 -5.67 -20.07 -0.59
C ILE A 3 -6.66 -19.01 -0.14
N GLY A 4 -6.31 -18.28 0.93
CA GLY A 4 -7.12 -17.20 1.48
C GLY A 4 -7.34 -16.12 0.42
N THR A 5 -8.60 -15.83 0.11
CA THR A 5 -8.99 -14.79 -0.85
C THR A 5 -8.95 -13.43 -0.16
N THR A 6 -8.19 -12.49 -0.72
CA THR A 6 -8.10 -11.13 -0.20
C THR A 6 -9.25 -10.30 -0.78
N LYS A 7 -10.17 -9.84 0.08
CA LYS A 7 -11.21 -8.86 -0.27
C LYS A 7 -10.85 -7.52 0.36
N LYS A 8 -10.89 -6.44 -0.44
CA LYS A 8 -10.81 -5.08 0.08
C LYS A 8 -12.12 -4.77 0.79
N VAL A 9 -12.06 -4.55 2.10
CA VAL A 9 -13.20 -4.19 2.95
C VAL A 9 -12.87 -2.90 3.69
N GLU A 10 -13.89 -2.09 3.94
CA GLU A 10 -13.75 -0.88 4.74
C GLU A 10 -13.39 -1.27 6.17
N ALA A 11 -12.48 -0.54 6.82
CA ALA A 11 -12.05 -0.85 8.19
C ALA A 11 -13.25 -0.96 9.15
N LYS A 12 -14.24 -0.08 8.98
CA LYS A 12 -15.48 -0.06 9.77
C LYS A 12 -16.29 -1.35 9.67
N GLU A 13 -16.25 -2.04 8.53
CA GLU A 13 -17.02 -3.28 8.29
C GLU A 13 -16.45 -4.48 9.07
N ILE A 14 -15.18 -4.42 9.45
CA ILE A 14 -14.49 -5.48 10.20
C ILE A 14 -14.21 -5.10 11.66
N GLY A 15 -14.87 -4.04 12.17
CA GLY A 15 -14.64 -3.55 13.54
C GLY A 15 -13.26 -2.93 13.74
N ALA A 16 -12.65 -2.46 12.65
CA ALA A 16 -11.40 -1.73 12.65
C ALA A 16 -11.64 -0.21 12.54
N ASP A 17 -10.84 0.58 13.24
CA ASP A 17 -10.90 2.04 13.18
C ASP A 17 -9.59 2.61 12.66
N VAL A 18 -9.68 3.57 11.75
CA VAL A 18 -8.52 4.25 11.18
C VAL A 18 -8.21 5.47 12.03
N GLN A 19 -7.04 5.48 12.64
CA GLN A 19 -6.59 6.58 13.48
C GLN A 19 -6.12 7.77 12.63
N LYS A 20 -6.05 8.96 13.23
CA LYS A 20 -5.63 10.21 12.56
C LYS A 20 -4.20 10.15 12.00
N ASP A 21 -3.35 9.30 12.55
CA ASP A 21 -1.98 9.06 12.09
C ASP A 21 -1.88 8.03 10.94
N GLY A 22 -3.01 7.46 10.52
CA GLY A 22 -3.12 6.46 9.45
C GLY A 22 -2.82 5.03 9.88
N THR A 23 -2.59 4.78 11.17
CA THR A 23 -2.59 3.41 11.72
C THR A 23 -4.02 2.88 11.84
N VAL A 24 -4.18 1.56 11.90
CA VAL A 24 -5.50 0.92 12.00
C VAL A 24 -5.58 0.13 13.30
N THR A 25 -6.57 0.39 14.13
CA THR A 25 -6.83 -0.40 15.33
C THR A 25 -7.83 -1.50 15.00
N VAL A 26 -7.53 -2.75 15.33
CA VAL A 26 -8.40 -3.91 15.09
C VAL A 26 -8.60 -4.69 16.39
N LYS A 27 -9.78 -5.30 16.56
CA LYS A 27 -9.99 -6.26 17.65
C LYS A 27 -9.43 -7.62 17.25
N GLY A 28 -8.43 -8.08 17.99
CA GLY A 28 -7.84 -9.40 17.84
C GLY A 28 -8.81 -10.51 18.24
N LEU A 29 -8.51 -11.73 17.80
CA LEU A 29 -9.28 -12.94 18.14
C LEU A 29 -9.22 -13.27 19.64
N ASP A 30 -8.22 -12.73 20.33
CA ASP A 30 -8.04 -12.77 21.79
C ASP A 30 -8.90 -11.72 22.53
N GLY A 31 -9.71 -10.94 21.80
CA GLY A 31 -10.55 -9.88 22.33
C GLY A 31 -9.80 -8.57 22.65
N LYS A 32 -8.48 -8.52 22.43
CA LYS A 32 -7.65 -7.33 22.70
C LYS A 32 -7.56 -6.43 21.47
N MET A 33 -7.36 -5.13 21.68
CA MET A 33 -7.11 -4.20 20.58
C MET A 33 -5.65 -4.28 20.14
N LYS A 34 -5.41 -4.32 18.83
CA LYS A 34 -4.07 -4.28 18.23
C LYS A 34 -4.00 -3.14 17.22
N VAL A 35 -2.93 -2.36 17.29
CA VAL A 35 -2.63 -1.31 16.31
C VAL A 35 -1.78 -1.91 15.19
N LEU A 36 -2.24 -1.76 13.96
CA LEU A 36 -1.55 -2.13 12.74
C LEU A 36 -0.92 -0.88 12.12
N PRO A 37 0.33 -0.98 11.64
CA PRO A 37 0.98 0.14 10.98
C PRO A 37 0.25 0.48 9.68
N LYS A 38 0.35 1.75 9.28
CA LYS A 38 -0.14 2.23 7.98
C LYS A 38 0.51 1.44 6.84
N THR A 39 -0.30 0.87 5.95
CA THR A 39 0.19 0.09 4.80
C THR A 39 -0.08 0.80 3.48
N GLY A 40 0.87 0.76 2.53
CA GLY A 40 0.59 0.96 1.10
C GLY A 40 0.73 2.38 0.52
N GLU A 41 0.89 3.44 1.31
CA GLU A 41 0.91 4.81 0.77
C GLU A 41 2.30 5.35 0.40
N THR A 42 3.30 5.21 1.28
CA THR A 42 4.57 5.94 1.09
C THR A 42 5.49 5.32 0.04
N ALA A 43 5.55 3.99 -0.06
CA ALA A 43 6.49 3.30 -0.95
C ALA A 43 6.09 3.37 -2.44
N ASN A 44 4.78 3.40 -2.73
CA ASN A 44 4.29 3.33 -4.12
C ASN A 44 4.47 4.63 -4.91
N ILE A 45 4.35 5.80 -4.27
CA ILE A 45 4.49 7.09 -4.95
C ILE A 45 5.95 7.31 -5.37
N ALA A 46 6.90 7.11 -4.46
CA ALA A 46 8.32 7.28 -4.75
C ALA A 46 8.79 6.33 -5.86
N LEU A 47 8.35 5.07 -5.83
CA LEU A 47 8.69 4.09 -6.85
C LEU A 47 8.06 4.43 -8.21
N SER A 48 6.82 4.92 -8.23
CA SER A 48 6.13 5.33 -9.46
C SER A 48 6.79 6.54 -10.12
N VAL A 49 7.25 7.52 -9.32
CA VAL A 49 7.99 8.69 -9.81
C VAL A 49 9.37 8.30 -10.33
N LEU A 50 10.09 7.41 -9.62
CA LEU A 50 11.39 6.95 -10.08
C LEU A 50 11.28 6.13 -11.38
N GLY A 51 10.27 5.25 -11.46
CA GLY A 51 9.99 4.47 -12.65
C GLY A 51 9.66 5.34 -13.86
N SER A 52 8.83 6.38 -13.69
CA SER A 52 8.50 7.30 -14.77
C SER A 52 9.70 8.11 -15.25
N LEU A 53 10.57 8.57 -14.34
CA LEU A 53 11.83 9.25 -14.69
C LEU A 53 12.78 8.34 -15.49
N MET A 54 12.91 7.07 -15.11
CA MET A 54 13.71 6.09 -15.86
C MET A 54 13.16 5.84 -17.27
N VAL A 55 11.84 5.71 -17.43
CA VAL A 55 11.22 5.51 -18.75
C VAL A 55 11.41 6.73 -19.65
N LEU A 56 11.19 7.93 -19.12
CA LEU A 56 11.42 9.17 -19.87
C LEU A 56 12.91 9.37 -20.23
N GLY A 57 13.81 9.13 -19.28
CA GLY A 57 15.25 9.22 -19.51
C GLY A 57 15.77 8.21 -20.54
N SER A 58 15.29 6.97 -20.48
CA SER A 58 15.68 5.90 -21.42
C SER A 58 15.14 6.14 -22.83
N GLY A 59 13.92 6.64 -22.98
CA GLY A 59 13.36 7.01 -24.29
C GLY A 59 14.17 8.10 -25.00
N ILE A 60 14.68 9.09 -24.27
CA ILE A 60 15.54 10.17 -24.82
C ILE A 60 16.90 9.61 -25.25
N ILE A 61 17.50 8.72 -24.46
CA ILE A 61 18.80 8.11 -24.78
C ILE A 61 18.69 7.18 -26.01
N PHE A 62 17.63 6.39 -26.10
CA PHE A 62 17.38 5.51 -27.26
C PHE A 62 17.17 6.30 -28.56
N LYS A 63 16.43 7.41 -28.51
CA LYS A 63 16.22 8.28 -29.68
C LYS A 63 17.51 8.96 -30.16
N LYS A 64 18.52 9.09 -29.30
CA LYS A 64 19.82 9.70 -29.64
C LYS A 64 20.84 8.71 -30.21
N ARG A 65 20.56 7.40 -30.15
CA ARG A 65 21.41 6.32 -30.68
C ARG A 65 20.92 5.71 -32.00
N ILE A 66 19.70 6.04 -32.43
CA ILE A 66 19.14 5.76 -33.77
C ILE A 66 19.38 6.98 -34.63
#